data_AF-A0A3C1SCQ1-F1
#
_entry.id   AF-A0A3C1SCQ1-F1
#
_cell.length_a   1.000
_cell.length_b   1.000
_cell.length_c   1.000
_cell.angle_alpha   90.00
_cell.angle_beta   90.00
_cell.angle_gamma   90.00
#
_symmetry.space_group_name_H-M   'P 1'
#
loop_
_entity.id
_entity.type
_entity.pdbx_description
1 polymer ?
#
loop_
_entity_poly.entity_id
_entity_poly.type
_entity_poly.pdbx_seq_one_letter_code
_entity_poly.pdbx_strand_id
1 'polypeptide(L)' 'MNIIAPYYPDAQTLISEGWKLLVEQLGIQKATQFVVLLERGKGDSVKEIADYWGNSSIEDIYQRVKIWKSQEQTA' A
#
# COMPACT_ATOMS: atom_id res chain seq x y z
N MET A 1 -22.48 18.77 -18.47
CA MET A 1 -22.04 17.84 -17.40
C MET A 1 -20.55 17.59 -17.60
N ASN A 2 -19.71 18.02 -16.66
CA ASN A 2 -18.27 17.81 -16.73
C ASN A 2 -17.95 16.52 -15.95
N ILE A 3 -17.58 15.47 -16.66
CA ILE A 3 -17.31 14.15 -16.08
C ILE A 3 -15.85 14.21 -15.59
N ILE A 4 -15.65 14.30 -14.27
CA ILE A 4 -14.29 14.23 -13.70
C ILE A 4 -13.87 12.77 -13.80
N ALA A 5 -12.96 12.46 -14.73
CA ALA A 5 -12.34 11.15 -14.80
C ALA A 5 -11.55 10.92 -13.50
N PRO A 6 -11.63 9.73 -12.88
CA PRO A 6 -10.85 9.42 -11.69
C PRO A 6 -9.35 9.56 -12.01
N TYR A 7 -8.65 10.31 -11.15
CA TYR A 7 -7.20 10.46 -11.23
C TYR A 7 -6.56 9.15 -10.79
N TYR A 8 -6.03 8.41 -11.77
CA TYR A 8 -5.12 7.31 -11.52
C TYR A 8 -3.70 7.87 -11.59
N PRO A 9 -2.99 8.02 -10.46
CA PRO A 9 -1.60 8.40 -10.50
C PRO A 9 -0.86 7.39 -11.37
N ASP A 10 0.05 7.88 -12.21
CA ASP A 10 0.98 7.01 -12.89
C ASP A 10 1.78 6.19 -11.87
N ALA A 11 2.33 5.07 -12.31
CA ALA A 11 3.04 4.15 -11.42
C ALA A 11 4.18 4.84 -10.64
N GLN A 12 4.83 5.84 -11.24
CA GLN A 12 5.95 6.55 -10.62
C GLN A 12 5.47 7.43 -9.46
N THR A 13 4.34 8.11 -9.64
CA THR A 13 3.68 8.90 -8.60
C THR A 13 3.27 8.02 -7.42
N LEU A 14 2.64 6.88 -7.70
CA LEU A 14 2.18 5.96 -6.66
C LEU A 14 3.35 5.33 -5.86
N ILE A 15 4.45 4.98 -6.53
CA ILE A 15 5.67 4.50 -5.87
C ILE A 15 6.28 5.60 -5.00
N SER A 16 6.33 6.84 -5.47
CA SER A 16 6.88 7.98 -4.73
C SER A 16 6.07 8.29 -3.47
N GLU A 17 4.74 8.31 -3.57
CA GLU A 17 3.84 8.52 -2.43
C GLU A 17 3.93 7.37 -1.42
N GLY A 18 3.94 6.13 -1.90
CA GLY A 18 4.11 4.95 -1.06
C GLY A 18 5.44 4.94 -0.30
N TRP A 19 6.52 5.30 -0.98
CA TRP A 19 7.84 5.44 -0.36
C TRP A 19 7.86 6.51 0.73
N LYS A 20 7.32 7.70 0.43
CA LYS A 20 7.23 8.79 1.40
C LYS A 20 6.50 8.34 2.66
N LEU A 21 5.37 7.66 2.52
CA LEU A 21 4.59 7.17 3.64
C LEU A 21 5.33 6.10 4.47
N LEU A 22 6.05 5.17 3.81
CA LEU A 22 6.89 4.19 4.51
C LEU A 22 7.99 4.86 5.34
N VAL A 23 8.65 5.87 4.78
CA VAL A 23 9.70 6.63 5.48
C VAL A 23 9.14 7.42 6.65
N GLU A 24 7.98 8.06 6.49
CA GLU A 24 7.31 8.80 7.56
C GLU A 24 6.92 7.91 8.75
N GLN A 25 6.43 6.70 8.49
CA GLN A 25 5.96 5.79 9.55
C GLN A 25 7.09 4.98 10.21
N LEU A 26 8.11 4.58 9.45
CA LEU A 26 9.11 3.61 9.91
C LEU A 26 10.51 4.21 10.08
N GLY A 27 10.74 5.40 9.52
CA GLY A 27 12.08 5.95 9.31
C GLY A 27 12.79 5.27 8.13
N ILE A 28 13.73 6.00 7.52
CA ILE A 28 14.40 5.62 6.27
C ILE A 28 15.06 4.24 6.32
N GLN A 29 15.65 3.85 7.45
CA GLN A 29 16.37 2.58 7.59
C GLN A 29 15.41 1.37 7.54
N LYS A 30 14.30 1.43 8.29
CA LYS A 30 13.32 0.34 8.34
C LYS A 30 12.46 0.29 7.08
N ALA A 31 12.14 1.44 6.48
CA ALA A 31 11.46 1.52 5.18
C ALA A 31 12.28 0.85 4.07
N THR A 32 13.59 1.13 3.99
CA THR A 32 14.50 0.45 3.05
C THR A 32 14.56 -1.05 3.31
N GLN A 33 14.67 -1.49 4.58
CA GLN A 33 14.66 -2.91 4.91
C GLN A 33 13.35 -3.61 4.49
N PHE A 34 12.21 -2.95 4.69
CA PHE A 34 10.91 -3.47 4.26
C PHE A 34 10.87 -3.72 2.74
N VAL A 35 11.24 -2.72 1.93
CA VAL A 35 11.28 -2.85 0.46
C VAL A 35 12.26 -3.94 0.04
N VAL A 36 13.46 -3.95 0.62
CA VAL A 36 14.48 -4.97 0.32
C VAL A 36 14.01 -6.39 0.68
N LEU A 37 13.27 -6.56 1.78
CA LEU A 37 12.72 -7.86 2.18
C LEU A 37 11.57 -8.29 1.27
N LEU A 38 10.76 -7.33 0.80
CA LEU A 38 9.66 -7.54 -0.14
C LEU A 38 10.19 -7.93 -1.53
N GLU A 39 11.12 -7.16 -2.09
CA GLU A 39 11.72 -7.38 -3.41
C GLU A 39 12.57 -8.66 -3.47
N ARG A 40 13.24 -9.02 -2.37
CA ARG A 40 14.03 -10.26 -2.31
C ARG A 40 13.17 -11.52 -2.24
N GLY A 41 11.84 -11.40 -2.14
CA GLY A 41 10.93 -12.53 -2.14
C GLY A 41 11.34 -13.60 -1.13
N LYS A 42 11.63 -13.22 0.12
CA LYS A 42 11.92 -14.20 1.16
C LYS A 42 10.67 -15.00 1.50
N GLY A 43 10.44 -16.05 0.71
CA GLY A 43 9.64 -17.25 0.93
C GLY A 43 8.15 -17.04 1.18
N ASP A 44 7.84 -16.36 2.28
CA ASP A 44 6.50 -16.33 2.86
C ASP A 44 5.82 -14.97 2.66
N SER A 45 6.53 -13.84 2.67
CA SER A 45 5.87 -12.53 2.62
C SER A 45 5.17 -12.23 1.28
N VAL A 46 5.72 -12.67 0.15
CA VAL A 46 5.05 -12.54 -1.16
C VAL A 46 3.81 -13.44 -1.22
N LYS A 47 3.92 -14.65 -0.69
CA LYS A 47 2.81 -15.60 -0.64
C LYS A 47 1.73 -15.14 0.34
N GLU A 48 2.09 -14.66 1.52
CA GLU A 48 1.18 -14.12 2.53
C GLU A 48 0.44 -12.89 2.01
N ILE A 49 1.12 -11.98 1.30
CA ILE A 49 0.45 -10.83 0.66
C ILE A 49 -0.52 -11.30 -0.42
N ALA A 50 -0.12 -12.27 -1.26
CA ALA A 50 -0.98 -12.85 -2.28
C ALA A 50 -2.15 -13.64 -1.67
N ASP A 51 -1.95 -14.38 -0.59
CA ASP A 51 -2.98 -15.14 0.12
C ASP A 51 -3.94 -14.22 0.86
N TYR A 52 -3.40 -13.15 1.47
CA TYR A 52 -4.17 -12.17 2.25
C TYR A 52 -5.08 -11.32 1.36
N TRP A 53 -4.56 -10.84 0.21
CA TRP A 53 -5.36 -10.05 -0.72
C TRP A 53 -6.09 -10.92 -1.74
N GLY A 54 -5.61 -12.13 -2.03
CA GLY A 54 -6.22 -13.06 -2.98
C GLY A 54 -6.44 -12.40 -4.34
N ASN A 55 -7.68 -12.46 -4.82
CA ASN A 55 -8.13 -11.83 -6.06
C ASN A 55 -8.72 -10.42 -5.86
N SER A 56 -8.46 -9.78 -4.72
CA SER A 56 -9.01 -8.44 -4.44
C SER A 56 -8.49 -7.42 -5.45
N SER A 57 -9.38 -6.60 -5.98
CA SER A 57 -8.96 -5.48 -6.82
C SER A 57 -8.26 -4.42 -5.97
N ILE A 58 -7.44 -3.58 -6.59
CA ILE A 58 -6.77 -2.46 -5.91
C ILE A 58 -7.79 -1.55 -5.20
N GLU A 59 -8.98 -1.37 -5.78
CA GLU A 59 -10.06 -0.58 -5.18
C GLU A 59 -10.59 -1.25 -3.90
N ASP A 60 -10.79 -2.57 -3.91
CA ASP A 60 -11.26 -3.32 -2.73
C ASP A 60 -10.24 -3.25 -1.59
N ILE A 61 -8.95 -3.37 -1.93
CA ILE A 61 -7.83 -3.24 -0.99
C ILE A 61 -7.85 -1.84 -0.38
N TYR A 62 -7.98 -0.80 -1.21
CA TYR A 62 -8.00 0.59 -0.78
C TYR A 62 -9.17 0.89 0.17
N GLN A 63 -10.39 0.46 -0.17
CA GLN A 63 -11.56 0.69 0.68
C GLN A 63 -11.44 -0.01 2.04
N ARG A 64 -10.92 -1.24 2.08
CA ARG A 64 -10.67 -1.97 3.33
C ARG A 64 -9.68 -1.25 4.24
N VAL A 65 -8.56 -0.79 3.70
CA VAL A 65 -7.54 -0.04 4.46
C VAL A 65 -8.12 1.28 4.99
N LYS A 66 -8.91 1.98 4.18
CA LYS A 66 -9.56 3.25 4.58
C LYS A 66 -10.53 3.06 5.76
N ILE A 67 -11.33 1.99 5.73
CA ILE A 67 -12.26 1.66 6.81
C ILE A 67 -11.49 1.37 8.10
N TRP A 68 -10.43 0.56 8.05
CA TRP A 68 -9.61 0.26 9.23
C TRP A 68 -9.00 1.49 9.88
N LYS A 69 -8.41 2.40 9.09
CA LYS A 69 -7.85 3.64 9.65
C LYS A 69 -8.89 4.50 10.37
N SER A 70 -10.14 4.49 9.93
CA SER A 70 -11.22 5.24 10.59
C SER A 70 -11.64 4.63 11.94
N GLN A 71 -11.47 3.31 12.11
CA GLN A 71 -11.79 2.59 13.33
C GLN A 71 -10.68 2.73 14.39
N GLU A 72 -9.41 2.80 13.98
CA GLU A 72 -8.29 3.05 14.91
C GLU A 72 -8.28 4.49 15.47
N GLN A 73 -8.90 5.45 14.79
CA GLN A 73 -9.01 6.84 15.27
C GLN A 73 -10.19 7.08 16.22
N THR A 74 -11.08 6.09 16.38
CA THR A 74 -12.24 6.16 17.29
C THR A 74 -12.07 5.26 18.52
N ALA A 75 -10.93 4.57 18.66
CA ALA A 75 -10.56 3.71 19.78
C ALA A 75 -9.60 4.40 20.75
#